data_AF-A0A9W4JAY0-F1
#
_entry.id   AF-A0A9W4JAY0-F1
#
_cell.length_a   1.000
_cell.length_b   1.000
_cell.length_c   1.000
_cell.angle_alpha   90.00
_cell.angle_beta   90.00
_cell.angle_gamma   90.00
#
_symmetry.space_group_name_H-M   'P 1'
#
loop_
_entity.id
_entity.type
_entity.pdbx_description
1 polymer ?
#
loop_
_entity_poly.entity_id
_entity_poly.type
_entity_poly.pdbx_seq_one_letter_code
_entity_poly.pdbx_strand_id
1 'polypeptide(L)'
;MSHAQMGIIVVRFVSVDTSGSDLGDLNRKIAEVTLERNVAAVQTVDFDHKVALRLCIINPRLTSRDLKDIIYSLDEIAIELKEGVRSSESVYCSS
;
A
#
# COMPACT_ATOMS: atom_id res chain seq x y z
N MET A 1 11.91 9.97 5.38
CA MET A 1 10.92 9.40 6.33
C MET A 1 10.12 10.56 6.90
N SER A 2 8.80 10.58 6.72
CA SER A 2 7.93 11.62 7.30
C SER A 2 7.68 11.27 8.77
N HIS A 3 7.91 12.21 9.69
CA HIS A 3 7.62 12.03 11.12
C HIS A 3 6.11 12.11 11.32
N ALA A 4 5.52 11.19 12.11
CA ALA A 4 4.08 11.18 12.38
C ALA A 4 3.67 12.49 13.08
N GLN A 5 3.11 13.43 12.32
CA GLN A 5 2.56 14.67 12.83
C GLN A 5 1.03 14.52 12.89
N MET A 6 0.42 14.81 14.05
CA MET A 6 -1.05 14.79 14.24
C MET A 6 -1.75 13.45 13.95
N GLY A 7 -1.15 12.32 14.32
CA GLY A 7 -1.75 10.99 14.10
C GLY A 7 -1.83 10.60 12.61
N ILE A 8 -1.13 11.30 11.72
CA ILE A 8 -1.08 10.96 10.30
C ILE A 8 0.18 10.13 10.05
N ILE A 9 0.02 8.99 9.40
CA ILE A 9 1.11 8.16 8.89
C ILE A 9 1.04 8.15 7.37
N VAL A 10 2.19 8.42 6.74
CA VAL A 10 2.35 8.29 5.28
C VAL A 10 3.45 7.27 5.02
N VAL A 11 3.10 6.18 4.36
CA VAL A 11 4.03 5.11 3.97
C VAL A 11 3.88 4.81 2.48
N ARG A 12 4.93 4.31 1.85
CA ARG A 12 4.88 3.91 0.45
C ARG A 12 5.50 2.53 0.34
N PHE A 13 4.77 1.61 -0.28
CA PHE A 13 5.35 0.32 -0.63
C PHE A 13 6.33 0.51 -1.80
N VAL A 14 7.53 -0.03 -1.64
CA VAL A 14 8.60 0.05 -2.64
C VAL A 14 9.11 -1.36 -2.94
N SER A 15 9.40 -1.60 -4.21
CA SER A 15 9.95 -2.84 -4.72
C SER A 15 11.27 -2.51 -5.39
N VAL A 16 12.31 -3.31 -5.13
CA VAL A 16 13.59 -3.18 -5.84
C VAL A 16 13.44 -3.45 -7.35
N ASP A 17 12.43 -4.22 -7.75
CA ASP A 17 12.25 -4.69 -9.13
C ASP A 17 11.17 -3.94 -9.93
N THR A 18 10.60 -2.85 -9.39
CA THR A 18 9.43 -2.18 -10.00
C THR A 18 9.72 -0.72 -10.35
N SER A 19 9.32 -0.31 -11.55
CA SER A 19 9.53 1.07 -12.04
C SER A 19 8.62 2.10 -11.33
N GLY A 20 8.96 3.39 -11.46
CA GLY A 20 8.30 4.47 -10.71
C GLY A 20 6.78 4.62 -10.97
N SER A 21 6.31 4.45 -12.20
CA SER A 21 4.88 4.50 -12.55
C SER A 21 4.11 3.30 -12.01
N ASP A 22 4.74 2.13 -12.09
CA ASP A 22 4.18 0.84 -11.69
C ASP A 22 4.08 0.71 -10.16
N LEU A 23 5.00 1.37 -9.43
CA LEU A 23 4.88 1.59 -7.99
C LEU A 23 3.68 2.47 -7.62
N GLY A 24 3.32 3.44 -8.44
CA GLY A 24 2.17 4.31 -8.19
C GLY A 24 0.86 3.54 -8.21
N ASP A 25 0.69 2.70 -9.23
CA ASP A 25 -0.50 1.86 -9.40
C ASP A 25 -0.56 0.74 -8.36
N LEU A 26 0.58 0.17 -7.98
CA LEU A 26 0.64 -0.78 -6.87
C LEU A 26 0.12 -0.16 -5.57
N ASN A 27 0.58 1.05 -5.20
CA ASN A 27 0.10 1.72 -3.98
C ASN A 27 -1.39 2.09 -4.07
N ARG A 28 -1.93 2.43 -5.25
CA ARG A 28 -3.38 2.61 -5.46
C ARG A 28 -4.16 1.32 -5.20
N LYS A 29 -3.73 0.22 -5.82
CA LYS A 29 -4.37 -1.10 -5.65
C LYS A 29 -4.32 -1.60 -4.21
N ILE A 30 -3.20 -1.38 -3.50
CA ILE A 30 -3.11 -1.72 -2.07
C ILE A 30 -4.19 -0.98 -1.28
N ALA A 31 -4.36 0.33 -1.49
CA ALA A 31 -5.39 1.11 -0.80
C ALA A 31 -6.81 0.60 -1.09
N GLU A 32 -7.11 0.32 -2.37
CA GLU A 32 -8.39 -0.23 -2.81
C GLU A 32 -8.68 -1.58 -2.14
N VAL A 33 -7.77 -2.54 -2.26
CA VAL A 33 -7.93 -3.89 -1.68
C VAL A 33 -8.04 -3.85 -0.15
N THR A 34 -7.27 -2.98 0.51
CA THR A 34 -7.32 -2.82 1.97
C THR A 34 -8.70 -2.35 2.43
N LEU A 35 -9.29 -1.42 1.68
CA LEU A 35 -10.64 -0.92 1.93
C LEU A 35 -11.69 -1.99 1.64
N GLU A 36 -11.60 -2.68 0.50
CA GLU A 36 -12.53 -3.74 0.10
C GLU A 36 -12.53 -4.91 1.10
N ARG A 37 -11.36 -5.28 1.63
CA ARG A 37 -11.20 -6.32 2.66
C ARG A 37 -11.61 -5.84 4.06
N ASN A 38 -12.05 -4.60 4.22
CA ASN A 38 -12.40 -3.98 5.51
C ASN A 38 -11.28 -4.04 6.57
N VAL A 39 -10.01 -4.03 6.13
CA VAL A 39 -8.85 -4.02 7.04
C VAL A 39 -8.71 -2.64 7.68
N ALA A 40 -8.66 -1.61 6.85
CA ALA A 40 -8.57 -0.22 7.28
C ALA A 40 -9.00 0.72 6.15
N ALA A 41 -9.52 1.89 6.50
CA ALA A 41 -9.72 2.97 5.55
C ALA A 41 -8.38 3.63 5.22
N VAL A 42 -7.70 3.14 4.19
CA VAL A 42 -6.43 3.67 3.70
C VAL A 42 -6.68 4.48 2.43
N GLN A 43 -6.13 5.69 2.38
CA GLN A 43 -6.21 6.55 1.20
C GLN A 43 -4.85 6.65 0.53
N THR A 44 -4.82 7.10 -0.72
CA THR A 44 -3.57 7.49 -1.37
C THR A 44 -3.38 9.01 -1.33
N VAL A 45 -2.12 9.43 -1.38
CA VAL A 45 -1.69 10.82 -1.55
C VAL A 45 -0.53 10.83 -2.54
N ASP A 46 -0.50 11.83 -3.40
CA ASP A 46 0.60 12.05 -4.34
C ASP A 46 1.53 13.15 -3.78
N PHE A 47 2.80 12.81 -3.62
CA PHE A 47 3.87 13.76 -3.35
C PHE A 47 4.89 13.69 -4.48
N ASP A 48 4.97 14.73 -5.32
CA ASP A 48 5.98 14.80 -6.39
C ASP A 48 5.96 13.55 -7.30
N HIS A 49 4.76 13.18 -7.76
CA HIS A 49 4.49 11.99 -8.59
C HIS A 49 4.80 10.65 -7.91
N LYS A 50 4.96 10.66 -6.58
CA LYS A 50 5.16 9.46 -5.76
C LYS A 50 3.91 9.21 -4.95
N VAL A 51 3.06 8.34 -5.48
CA VAL A 51 1.87 7.87 -4.77
C VAL A 51 2.27 7.08 -3.54
N ALA A 52 1.72 7.47 -2.39
CA ALA A 52 1.93 6.87 -1.08
C ALA A 52 0.58 6.59 -0.40
N LEU A 53 0.56 5.66 0.54
CA LEU A 53 -0.56 5.35 1.42
C LEU A 53 -0.59 6.33 2.61
N ARG A 54 -1.79 6.80 2.96
CA ARG A 54 -2.05 7.73 4.05
C ARG A 54 -3.07 7.14 5.01
N LEU A 55 -2.68 7.03 6.27
CA LEU A 55 -3.54 6.62 7.38
C LEU A 55 -3.76 7.80 8.33
N CYS A 56 -5.02 8.05 8.70
CA CYS A 56 -5.38 9.03 9.71
C CYS A 56 -5.81 8.32 10.99
N ILE A 57 -4.91 8.27 11.96
CA ILE A 57 -5.09 7.56 13.21
C ILE A 57 -5.56 8.56 14.26
N ILE A 58 -6.87 8.82 14.25
CA ILE A 58 -7.52 9.76 15.17
C ILE A 58 -8.39 9.05 16.22
N ASN A 59 -8.62 7.74 16.06
CA ASN A 59 -9.43 6.97 17.01
C ASN A 59 -8.63 6.71 18.29
N PRO A 60 -9.03 7.26 19.46
CA PRO A 60 -8.31 7.10 20.72
C PRO A 60 -8.33 5.67 21.26
N ARG A 61 -9.19 4.80 20.71
CA ARG A 61 -9.27 3.38 21.08
C ARG A 61 -8.33 2.50 20.26
N LEU A 62 -7.72 3.03 19.20
CA LEU A 62 -6.78 2.26 18.40
C LEU A 62 -5.50 2.03 19.22
N THR A 63 -5.14 0.77 19.41
CA THR A 63 -3.94 0.39 20.12
C THR A 63 -2.74 0.28 19.17
N SER A 64 -1.53 0.26 19.74
CA SER A 64 -0.32 -0.01 18.94
C SER A 64 -0.31 -1.41 18.34
N ARG A 65 -1.08 -2.37 18.90
CA ARG A 65 -1.24 -3.71 18.32
C ARG A 65 -2.10 -3.64 17.06
N ASP A 66 -3.26 -2.99 17.13
CA ASP A 66 -4.14 -2.82 15.98
C ASP A 66 -3.42 -2.14 14.82
N LEU A 67 -2.60 -1.13 15.11
CA LEU A 67 -1.79 -0.47 14.09
C LEU A 67 -0.76 -1.42 13.45
N LYS A 68 -0.10 -2.27 14.23
CA LYS A 68 0.84 -3.25 13.69
C LYS A 68 0.13 -4.25 12.79
N ASP A 69 -1.03 -4.74 13.22
CA ASP A 69 -1.82 -5.69 12.46
C ASP A 69 -2.26 -5.09 11.12
N ILE A 70 -2.69 -3.81 11.10
CA ILE A 70 -2.98 -3.07 9.86
C ILE A 70 -1.74 -2.99 8.95
N ILE A 71 -0.57 -2.67 9.49
CA ILE A 71 0.67 -2.60 8.70
C ILE A 71 1.06 -3.97 8.13
N TYR A 72 0.89 -5.05 8.90
CA TYR A 72 1.16 -6.41 8.40
C TYR A 72 0.20 -6.81 7.29
N SER A 73 -1.10 -6.54 7.44
CA SER A 73 -2.07 -6.80 6.38
C SER A 73 -1.79 -5.98 5.10
N LEU A 74 -1.32 -4.74 5.23
CA LEU A 74 -0.87 -3.94 4.09
C LEU A 74 0.32 -4.59 3.35
N ASP A 75 1.26 -5.16 4.08
CA ASP A 75 2.42 -5.84 3.52
C ASP A 75 2.02 -7.16 2.82
N GLU A 76 1.17 -7.96 3.46
CA GLU A 76 0.60 -9.19 2.87
C GLU A 76 -0.14 -8.91 1.57
N ILE A 77 -1.03 -7.90 1.55
CA ILE A 77 -1.73 -7.47 0.34
C ILE A 77 -0.75 -7.03 -0.74
N ALA A 78 0.30 -6.28 -0.38
CA ALA A 78 1.31 -5.85 -1.35
C ALA A 78 2.07 -7.03 -1.97
N ILE A 79 2.40 -8.05 -1.17
CA ILE A 79 3.06 -9.28 -1.63
C ILE A 79 2.12 -10.06 -2.55
N GLU A 80 0.87 -10.29 -2.15
CA GLU A 80 -0.14 -10.99 -2.96
C GLU A 80 -0.33 -10.31 -4.33
N LEU A 81 -0.45 -8.98 -4.35
CA LEU A 81 -0.62 -8.22 -5.58
C LEU A 81 0.61 -8.32 -6.48
N LYS A 82 1.83 -8.39 -5.93
CA LYS A 82 3.05 -8.60 -6.72
C LYS A 82 3.15 -10.02 -7.27
N GLU A 83 2.82 -11.03 -6.47
CA GLU A 83 2.87 -12.42 -6.90
C GLU A 83 1.80 -12.74 -7.94
N GLY A 84 0.60 -12.16 -7.81
CA GLY A 84 -0.46 -12.24 -8.82
C GLY A 84 -0.09 -11.60 -10.16
N VAL A 85 0.67 -10.50 -10.15
CA VAL A 85 1.16 -9.83 -11.37
C VAL A 85 2.17 -10.71 -12.12
N ARG A 86 3.03 -11.47 -11.41
CA ARG A 86 4.01 -12.38 -12.02
C ARG A 86 3.38 -13.56 -12.77
N SER A 87 2.14 -13.93 -12.48
CA SER A 87 1.45 -15.02 -13.20
C SER A 87 0.79 -14.58 -14.51
N SER A 88 0.53 -13.29 -14.71
CA SER A 88 -0.15 -12.77 -15.91
C SER A 88 0.77 -12.37 -17.07
N GLU A 89 2.09 -12.24 -16.85
CA GLU A 89 3.03 -11.75 -17.88
C GLU A 89 3.76 -12.85 -18.69
N SER A 90 3.54 -14.14 -18.39
CA SER A 90 4.20 -15.24 -19.12
C SER A 90 3.53 -15.64 -20.46
N VAL A 91 2.46 -14.97 -20.91
CA VAL A 91 1.68 -15.43 -22.08
C VAL A 91 1.96 -14.65 -23.39
N TYR A 92 2.72 -13.55 -23.35
CA TYR A 92 3.00 -12.76 -24.57
C TYR A 92 4.49 -12.59 -24.85
N CYS A 93 5.16 -13.67 -25.26
CA CYS A 93 6.35 -13.54 -26.10
C CYS A 93 6.56 -14.80 -26.96
N SER A 94 5.77 -14.91 -28.03
CA SER A 94 6.03 -15.78 -29.19
C SER A 94 5.47 -15.08 -30.43
N SER A 95 6.31 -14.35 -31.16
CA SER A 95 6.15 -14.01 -32.58
C SER A 95 7.51 -13.67 -33.16
#